data_AF-A0A7J3QH27-F1
#
_entry.id   AF-A0A7J3QH27-F1
#
_cell.length_a   1.000
_cell.length_b   1.000
_cell.length_c   1.000
_cell.angle_alpha   90.00
_cell.angle_beta   90.00
_cell.angle_gamma   90.00
#
_symmetry.space_group_name_H-M   'P 1'
#
loop_
_entity.id
_entity.type
_entity.pdbx_description
1 polymer ?
#
loop_
_entity_poly.entity_id
_entity_poly.type
_entity_poly.pdbx_seq_one_letter_code
_entity_poly.pdbx_strand_id
1 'polypeptide(L)'
;MNGIPVLFEPGEFKTTVKLSPGPNVVRVTASDASGNKRELVIRGTMEPQQAVQPAAPAPTSAYAIAAITIGVLVAGISLASILLGFPRVRILPRVFLLSLLLFCPLASATVPDLPPAQTIWTGSWVSEFREFQLGEFENTEVFTSGELALSPARYWGNDFAASYYYTEWTNLDSPEKKVSIRFVAQSSKTLKDLQVYLYQTGQDLTWRFRLEIDDGSGRPSGILAWPEAWQTVKVTSSKWWTITLLSPGLLRRGEIYHIVISWENMGPPPSSQDFINIRSLWPFNPAWINGITTNENRGVLIFDGSWRDLGREPVYILGFSDKTYEGNPYYTLRTDTSEIGIFSDNAKGERFQVDRFIRVSGVKVYARRSGTPADNLYMILLRGAYRVAEAVVGTSSNVDNRWDWVGAIFDTPVTLSPGQYTLGLLSPLSTSGNRYDICLLGTYSSSPHPELTFGGTSACFVYSVTGGVTWAAKSKMQDDVPFKFIDAFNTSGSFNSRVFDAGEVMRWERL
;
A
#
# COMPACT_ATOMS: atom_id res chain seq x y z
N MET A 1 9.69 0.29 -25.46
CA MET A 1 9.63 -1.19 -25.40
C MET A 1 9.66 -1.74 -26.83
N ASN A 2 10.57 -2.65 -27.18
CA ASN A 2 10.76 -3.15 -28.57
C ASN A 2 10.84 -2.02 -29.64
N GLY A 3 11.52 -0.91 -29.32
CA GLY A 3 11.64 0.25 -30.23
C GLY A 3 10.45 1.21 -30.24
N ILE A 4 9.33 0.89 -29.57
CA ILE A 4 8.19 1.80 -29.41
C ILE A 4 8.46 2.75 -28.23
N PRO A 5 8.48 4.09 -28.44
CA PRO A 5 8.56 5.06 -27.34
C PRO A 5 7.26 5.02 -26.55
N VAL A 6 7.36 4.91 -25.22
CA VAL A 6 6.22 5.04 -24.31
C VAL A 6 6.48 6.29 -23.48
N LEU A 7 5.54 7.24 -23.50
CA LEU A 7 5.67 8.47 -22.72
C LEU A 7 5.31 8.19 -21.26
N PHE A 8 6.09 8.72 -20.33
CA PHE A 8 5.87 8.56 -18.90
C PHE A 8 5.02 9.72 -18.37
N GLU A 9 3.91 9.38 -17.71
CA GLU A 9 3.38 10.21 -16.61
C GLU A 9 3.91 9.62 -15.28
N PRO A 10 4.05 10.42 -14.20
CA PRO A 10 4.58 9.90 -12.95
C PRO A 10 3.69 8.78 -12.38
N GLY A 11 4.26 7.59 -12.19
CA GLY A 11 3.71 6.57 -11.29
C GLY A 11 3.40 5.21 -11.90
N GLU A 12 2.87 5.10 -13.11
CA GLU A 12 2.52 3.81 -13.73
C GLU A 12 2.59 3.90 -15.27
N PHE A 13 2.96 2.81 -15.95
CA PHE A 13 2.77 2.68 -17.40
C PHE A 13 2.15 1.33 -17.75
N LYS A 14 1.33 1.32 -18.80
CA LYS A 14 0.75 0.11 -19.38
C LYS A 14 1.00 0.10 -20.88
N THR A 15 1.54 -1.00 -21.40
CA THR A 15 1.71 -1.21 -22.84
C THR A 15 1.47 -2.67 -23.19
N THR A 16 0.96 -2.90 -24.39
CA THR A 16 0.69 -4.25 -24.92
C THR A 16 1.70 -4.57 -26.02
N VAL A 17 2.31 -5.75 -25.98
CA VAL A 17 3.24 -6.22 -27.03
C VAL A 17 2.61 -7.42 -27.73
N LYS A 18 2.54 -7.38 -29.07
CA LYS A 18 2.11 -8.54 -29.85
C LYS A 18 3.21 -9.61 -29.83
N LEU A 19 2.84 -10.82 -29.45
CA LEU A 19 3.71 -12.00 -29.48
C LEU A 19 3.40 -12.85 -30.72
N SER A 20 4.41 -13.55 -31.23
CA SER A 20 4.26 -14.50 -32.33
C SER A 20 4.44 -15.94 -31.82
N PRO A 21 3.88 -16.96 -32.50
CA PRO A 21 4.22 -18.36 -32.21
C PRO A 21 5.74 -18.59 -32.26
N GLY A 22 6.26 -19.36 -31.31
CA GLY A 22 7.69 -19.63 -31.15
C GLY A 22 8.38 -18.74 -30.10
N PRO A 23 9.72 -18.65 -30.15
CA PRO A 23 10.50 -17.82 -29.22
C PRO A 23 10.21 -16.32 -29.41
N ASN A 24 9.92 -15.64 -28.30
CA ASN A 24 9.71 -14.21 -28.21
C ASN A 24 10.79 -13.59 -27.31
N VAL A 25 11.20 -12.37 -27.67
CA VAL A 25 12.09 -11.55 -26.84
C VAL A 25 11.45 -10.19 -26.68
N VAL A 26 11.22 -9.77 -25.43
CA VAL A 26 10.76 -8.43 -25.10
C VAL A 26 11.91 -7.67 -24.46
N ARG A 27 12.28 -6.54 -25.08
CA ARG A 27 13.32 -5.63 -24.56
C ARG A 27 12.65 -4.39 -23.98
N VAL A 28 12.88 -4.17 -22.69
CA VAL A 28 12.47 -2.96 -21.96
C VAL A 28 13.71 -2.13 -21.70
N THR A 29 13.78 -0.94 -22.29
CA THR A 29 14.88 0.00 -22.05
C THR A 29 14.34 1.19 -21.28
N ALA A 30 14.89 1.43 -20.09
CA ALA A 30 14.67 2.66 -19.34
C ALA A 30 15.82 3.63 -19.62
N SER A 31 15.53 4.93 -19.68
CA SER A 31 16.53 5.99 -19.83
C SER A 31 16.22 7.12 -18.86
N ASP A 32 17.22 7.61 -18.12
CA ASP A 32 17.06 8.77 -17.25
C ASP A 32 17.31 10.09 -18.02
N ALA A 33 17.04 11.23 -17.36
CA ALA A 33 17.26 12.56 -17.94
C ALA A 33 18.74 12.86 -18.27
N SER A 34 19.67 12.10 -17.68
CA SER A 34 21.11 12.19 -17.92
C SER A 34 21.57 11.30 -19.08
N GLY A 35 20.64 10.56 -19.71
CA GLY A 35 20.92 9.67 -20.84
C GLY A 35 21.46 8.29 -20.45
N ASN A 36 21.51 7.95 -19.15
CA ASN A 36 21.87 6.61 -18.71
C ASN A 36 20.78 5.63 -19.12
N LYS A 37 21.16 4.48 -19.68
CA LYS A 37 20.21 3.46 -20.13
C LYS A 37 20.39 2.14 -19.39
N ARG A 38 19.29 1.46 -19.10
CA ARG A 38 19.27 0.07 -18.61
C ARG A 38 18.30 -0.75 -19.44
N GLU A 39 18.63 -2.02 -19.68
CA GLU A 39 17.84 -2.94 -20.50
C GLU A 39 17.45 -4.18 -19.70
N LEU A 40 16.16 -4.53 -19.72
CA LEU A 40 15.61 -5.80 -19.26
C LEU A 40 15.22 -6.61 -20.49
N VAL A 41 15.69 -7.86 -20.57
CA VAL A 41 15.39 -8.78 -21.66
C VAL A 41 14.56 -9.94 -21.11
N ILE A 42 13.32 -10.05 -21.56
CA ILE A 42 12.41 -11.14 -21.20
C ILE A 42 12.35 -12.09 -22.38
N ARG A 43 12.54 -13.39 -22.12
CA ARG A 43 12.46 -14.44 -23.12
C ARG A 43 11.32 -15.38 -22.76
N GLY A 44 10.54 -15.78 -23.75
CA GLY A 44 9.53 -16.81 -23.57
C GLY A 44 9.20 -17.47 -24.88
N THR A 45 8.64 -18.68 -24.83
CA THR A 45 8.23 -19.41 -26.03
C THR A 45 6.73 -19.59 -25.99
N MET A 46 6.06 -19.15 -27.05
CA MET A 46 4.64 -19.38 -27.28
C MET A 46 4.49 -20.65 -28.12
N GLU A 47 4.04 -21.74 -27.51
CA GLU A 47 3.80 -22.97 -28.27
C GLU A 47 2.35 -23.02 -28.76
N PRO A 48 2.12 -23.35 -30.05
CA PRO A 48 0.80 -23.69 -30.52
C PRO A 48 0.30 -24.91 -29.78
N GLN A 49 -0.77 -24.76 -29.01
CA GLN A 49 -1.45 -25.92 -28.49
C GLN A 49 -2.09 -26.63 -29.68
N GLN A 50 -1.72 -27.88 -29.88
CA GLN A 50 -2.36 -28.72 -30.89
C GLN A 50 -3.85 -28.73 -30.56
N ALA A 51 -4.70 -28.32 -31.52
CA ALA A 51 -6.13 -28.32 -31.33
C ALA A 51 -6.53 -29.72 -30.84
N VAL A 52 -6.98 -29.81 -29.58
CA VAL A 52 -7.47 -31.07 -29.05
C VAL A 52 -8.75 -31.34 -29.83
N GLN A 53 -8.65 -32.24 -30.80
CA GLN A 53 -9.80 -32.68 -31.56
C GLN A 53 -10.80 -33.21 -30.51
N PRO A 54 -12.00 -32.62 -30.37
CA PRO A 54 -12.93 -33.05 -29.35
C PRO A 54 -13.13 -34.55 -29.51
N ALA A 55 -12.87 -35.31 -28.43
CA ALA A 55 -13.05 -36.74 -28.44
C ALA A 55 -14.44 -37.02 -28.99
N ALA A 56 -14.54 -37.87 -30.02
CA ALA A 56 -15.81 -38.25 -30.60
C ALA A 56 -16.77 -38.60 -29.46
N PRO A 57 -17.99 -38.04 -29.44
CA PRO A 57 -18.91 -38.27 -28.34
C PRO A 57 -19.03 -39.78 -28.16
N ALA A 58 -18.72 -40.25 -26.95
CA ALA A 58 -18.89 -41.66 -26.62
C ALA A 58 -20.34 -42.04 -26.99
N PRO A 59 -20.57 -43.17 -27.68
CA PRO A 59 -21.91 -43.55 -28.12
C PRO A 59 -22.85 -43.51 -26.91
N THR A 60 -23.74 -42.52 -26.89
CA THR A 60 -24.68 -42.35 -25.79
C THR A 60 -25.56 -43.59 -25.75
N SER A 61 -25.51 -44.32 -24.64
CA SER A 61 -26.29 -45.51 -24.34
C SER A 61 -27.81 -45.30 -24.29
N ALA A 62 -28.30 -44.13 -24.71
CA ALA A 62 -29.72 -43.79 -24.80
C ALA A 62 -30.50 -44.74 -25.73
N TYR A 63 -29.86 -45.32 -26.76
CA TYR A 63 -30.51 -46.33 -27.62
C TYR A 63 -30.57 -47.73 -27.00
N ALA A 64 -29.69 -48.05 -26.04
CA ALA A 64 -29.72 -49.35 -25.37
C ALA A 64 -30.82 -49.43 -24.30
N ILE A 65 -31.17 -48.30 -23.66
CA ILE A 65 -32.19 -48.27 -22.61
C ILE A 65 -33.61 -48.36 -23.21
N ALA A 66 -33.87 -47.70 -24.35
CA ALA A 66 -35.19 -47.76 -25.00
C ALA A 66 -35.56 -49.16 -25.51
N ALA A 67 -34.59 -49.96 -25.96
CA ALA A 67 -34.83 -51.33 -26.42
C ALA A 67 -35.15 -52.30 -25.25
N ILE A 68 -34.57 -52.07 -24.06
CA ILE A 68 -34.79 -52.92 -22.89
C ILE A 68 -36.15 -52.64 -22.24
N THR A 69 -36.59 -51.37 -22.18
CA THR A 69 -37.88 -51.03 -21.54
C THR A 69 -39.08 -51.52 -22.35
N ILE A 70 -38.99 -51.54 -23.69
CA ILE A 70 -40.08 -52.06 -24.56
C ILE A 70 -40.14 -53.60 -24.50
N GLY A 71 -39.00 -54.29 -24.43
CA GLY A 71 -38.96 -55.75 -24.29
C GLY A 71 -39.61 -56.27 -23.00
N VAL A 72 -39.43 -55.57 -21.87
CA VAL A 72 -40.00 -55.96 -20.57
C VAL A 72 -41.52 -55.75 -20.52
N LEU A 73 -42.05 -54.73 -21.21
CA LEU A 73 -43.49 -54.47 -21.24
C LEU A 73 -44.25 -55.53 -22.06
N VAL A 74 -43.67 -56.01 -23.16
CA VAL A 74 -44.28 -57.04 -24.03
C VAL A 74 -44.24 -58.43 -23.37
N ALA A 75 -43.19 -58.75 -22.63
CA ALA A 75 -43.11 -59.99 -21.85
C ALA A 75 -44.10 -60.00 -20.65
N GLY A 76 -44.27 -58.86 -19.98
CA GLY A 76 -45.20 -58.73 -18.85
C GLY A 76 -46.67 -58.92 -19.22
N ILE A 77 -47.10 -58.38 -20.37
CA ILE A 77 -48.49 -58.53 -20.86
C ILE A 77 -48.78 -59.98 -21.30
N SER A 78 -47.78 -60.68 -21.83
CA SER A 78 -47.92 -62.09 -22.23
C SER A 78 -48.07 -63.03 -21.02
N LEU A 79 -47.39 -62.74 -19.90
CA LEU A 79 -47.47 -63.58 -18.69
C LEU A 79 -48.77 -63.37 -17.90
N ALA A 80 -49.27 -62.13 -17.82
CA ALA A 80 -50.55 -61.81 -17.18
C ALA A 80 -51.75 -62.44 -17.89
N SER A 81 -51.67 -62.59 -19.22
CA SER A 81 -52.71 -63.23 -20.04
C SER A 81 -52.82 -64.74 -19.79
N ILE A 82 -51.71 -65.39 -19.39
CA ILE A 82 -51.68 -66.83 -19.07
C ILE A 82 -52.20 -67.08 -17.65
N LEU A 83 -51.92 -66.17 -16.70
CA LEU A 83 -52.34 -66.32 -15.30
C LEU A 83 -53.82 -65.99 -15.04
N LEU A 84 -54.46 -65.17 -15.87
CA LEU A 84 -55.84 -64.71 -15.65
C LEU A 84 -56.93 -65.51 -16.39
N GLY A 85 -56.59 -66.62 -17.06
CA GLY A 85 -57.59 -67.58 -17.54
C GLY A 85 -58.60 -67.04 -18.56
N PHE A 86 -58.23 -66.06 -19.38
CA PHE A 86 -59.12 -65.55 -20.41
C PHE A 86 -59.32 -66.57 -21.55
N PRO A 87 -60.57 -66.88 -21.94
CA PRO A 87 -60.85 -67.79 -23.05
C PRO A 87 -60.32 -67.21 -24.37
N ARG A 88 -59.70 -68.06 -25.19
CA ARG A 88 -59.05 -67.73 -26.47
C ARG A 88 -59.98 -66.93 -27.41
N VAL A 89 -59.86 -65.59 -27.38
CA VAL A 89 -60.48 -64.72 -28.39
C VAL A 89 -59.60 -64.73 -29.65
N ARG A 90 -60.10 -65.32 -30.73
CA ARG A 90 -59.37 -65.61 -31.98
C ARG A 90 -59.12 -64.40 -32.91
N ILE A 91 -59.15 -63.16 -32.41
CA ILE A 91 -59.14 -61.93 -33.26
C ILE A 91 -58.10 -60.89 -32.81
N LEU A 92 -56.95 -61.29 -32.26
CA LEU A 92 -55.94 -60.31 -31.78
C LEU A 92 -54.52 -60.30 -32.39
N PRO A 93 -54.15 -60.97 -33.51
CA PRO A 93 -52.83 -60.72 -34.11
C PRO A 93 -52.81 -59.59 -35.14
N ARG A 94 -53.95 -59.08 -35.64
CA ARG A 94 -53.95 -58.10 -36.76
C ARG A 94 -54.10 -56.63 -36.36
N VAL A 95 -54.63 -56.33 -35.17
CA VAL A 95 -54.79 -54.92 -34.73
C VAL A 95 -53.53 -54.39 -34.04
N PHE A 96 -52.71 -55.26 -33.43
CA PHE A 96 -51.51 -54.83 -32.69
C PHE A 96 -50.30 -54.52 -33.59
N LEU A 97 -50.22 -55.11 -34.78
CA LEU A 97 -49.12 -54.85 -35.72
C LEU A 97 -49.28 -53.52 -36.48
N LEU A 98 -50.50 -52.97 -36.54
CA LEU A 98 -50.78 -51.72 -37.26
C LEU A 98 -50.52 -50.47 -36.41
N SER A 99 -50.53 -50.59 -35.07
CA SER A 99 -50.30 -49.46 -34.15
C SER A 99 -48.83 -49.11 -33.96
N LEU A 100 -47.91 -50.04 -34.24
CA LEU A 100 -46.46 -49.81 -34.04
C LEU A 100 -45.78 -49.14 -35.25
N LEU A 101 -46.46 -49.05 -36.40
CA LEU A 101 -45.92 -48.45 -37.63
C LEU A 101 -46.34 -46.98 -37.83
N LEU A 102 -47.24 -46.44 -37.01
CA LEU A 102 -47.82 -45.11 -37.21
C LEU A 102 -47.22 -43.99 -36.32
N PHE A 103 -46.23 -44.29 -35.48
CA PHE A 103 -45.68 -43.31 -34.51
C PHE A 103 -44.14 -43.23 -34.46
N CYS A 104 -43.46 -43.26 -35.61
CA CYS A 104 -42.08 -42.80 -35.70
C CYS A 104 -41.82 -42.12 -37.06
N PRO A 105 -41.95 -40.79 -37.19
CA PRO A 105 -41.33 -40.10 -38.30
C PRO A 105 -39.81 -40.19 -38.10
N LEU A 106 -39.12 -40.87 -39.02
CA LEU A 106 -37.67 -40.80 -39.19
C LEU A 106 -37.33 -39.36 -39.60
N ALA A 107 -37.15 -38.47 -38.62
CA ALA A 107 -36.54 -37.18 -38.86
C ALA A 107 -35.04 -37.43 -39.14
N SER A 108 -34.58 -37.16 -40.36
CA SER A 108 -33.15 -37.11 -40.65
C SER A 108 -32.56 -35.93 -39.89
N ALA A 109 -31.88 -36.20 -38.79
CA ALA A 109 -31.09 -35.18 -38.10
C ALA A 109 -29.94 -34.77 -39.02
N THR A 110 -30.05 -33.61 -39.66
CA THR A 110 -28.90 -32.92 -40.25
C THR A 110 -27.92 -32.64 -39.11
N VAL A 111 -26.70 -33.17 -39.22
CA VAL A 111 -25.61 -32.89 -38.29
C VAL A 111 -25.42 -31.37 -38.25
N PRO A 112 -25.59 -30.70 -37.10
CA PRO A 112 -25.31 -29.28 -37.02
C PRO A 112 -23.81 -29.07 -37.29
N ASP A 113 -23.48 -28.11 -38.16
CA ASP A 113 -22.09 -27.72 -38.41
C ASP A 113 -21.39 -27.47 -37.07
N LEU A 114 -20.38 -28.28 -36.78
CA LEU A 114 -19.52 -28.05 -35.63
C LEU A 114 -18.81 -26.72 -35.85
N PRO A 115 -18.79 -25.81 -34.86
CA PRO A 115 -18.02 -24.59 -34.96
C PRO A 115 -16.53 -24.93 -35.23
N PRO A 116 -15.81 -24.08 -36.00
CA PRO A 116 -14.42 -24.32 -36.30
C PRO A 116 -13.61 -24.51 -35.01
N ALA A 117 -12.62 -25.41 -35.06
CA ALA A 117 -11.79 -25.77 -33.92
C ALA A 117 -11.18 -24.52 -33.27
N GLN A 118 -11.53 -24.23 -32.02
CA GLN A 118 -10.95 -23.13 -31.27
C GLN A 118 -9.49 -23.44 -30.93
N THR A 119 -8.60 -22.52 -31.28
CA THR A 119 -7.16 -22.64 -30.99
C THR A 119 -6.89 -22.06 -29.61
N ILE A 120 -6.53 -22.91 -28.65
CA ILE A 120 -6.09 -22.51 -27.31
C ILE A 120 -4.55 -22.42 -27.33
N TRP A 121 -3.95 -21.54 -26.54
CA TRP A 121 -2.49 -21.36 -26.48
C TRP A 121 -2.00 -21.45 -25.04
N THR A 122 -0.86 -22.12 -24.82
CA THR A 122 -0.18 -22.19 -23.51
C THR A 122 1.27 -21.78 -23.69
N GLY A 123 1.81 -20.97 -22.77
CA GLY A 123 3.19 -20.46 -22.83
C GLY A 123 3.99 -20.77 -21.56
N SER A 124 5.31 -20.93 -21.72
CA SER A 124 6.28 -21.04 -20.62
C SER A 124 7.26 -19.88 -20.71
N TRP A 125 7.55 -19.26 -19.56
CA TRP A 125 8.35 -18.04 -19.45
C TRP A 125 9.52 -18.26 -18.51
N VAL A 126 10.72 -17.83 -18.92
CA VAL A 126 11.93 -17.85 -18.08
C VAL A 126 12.54 -16.46 -18.13
N SER A 127 12.51 -15.75 -17.01
CA SER A 127 13.21 -14.48 -16.84
C SER A 127 14.63 -14.73 -16.34
N GLU A 128 15.64 -14.42 -17.16
CA GLU A 128 17.02 -14.31 -16.69
C GLU A 128 17.23 -12.90 -16.12
N PHE A 129 17.23 -12.76 -14.79
CA PHE A 129 17.57 -11.51 -14.12
C PHE A 129 19.10 -11.34 -14.11
N ARG A 130 19.61 -10.35 -14.84
CA ARG A 130 20.91 -9.74 -14.54
C ARG A 130 20.69 -8.27 -14.20
N GLU A 131 20.81 -7.99 -12.90
CA GLU A 131 20.96 -6.67 -12.25
C GLU A 131 20.32 -5.48 -12.98
N PHE A 132 19.02 -5.29 -12.75
CA PHE A 132 18.29 -4.08 -13.12
C PHE A 132 18.19 -3.18 -11.88
N GLN A 133 19.04 -2.15 -11.78
CA GLN A 133 18.84 -1.07 -10.79
C GLN A 133 18.98 0.31 -11.44
N LEU A 134 17.80 0.91 -11.67
CA LEU A 134 17.53 2.34 -11.63
C LEU A 134 16.04 2.47 -11.23
N GLY A 135 15.80 2.72 -9.94
CA GLY A 135 14.47 2.68 -9.30
C GLY A 135 14.08 1.28 -8.85
N GLU A 136 13.75 1.11 -7.56
CA GLU A 136 13.33 -0.18 -6.98
C GLU A 136 11.98 -0.62 -7.57
N PHE A 137 12.00 -1.43 -8.62
CA PHE A 137 10.84 -2.22 -9.04
C PHE A 137 10.99 -3.62 -8.45
N GLU A 138 10.49 -3.83 -7.23
CA GLU A 138 10.58 -5.12 -6.53
C GLU A 138 9.59 -6.17 -7.09
N ASN A 139 8.66 -5.78 -7.98
CA ASN A 139 7.62 -6.67 -8.50
C ASN A 139 7.48 -6.57 -10.02
N THR A 140 7.80 -7.66 -10.72
CA THR A 140 7.48 -7.83 -12.15
C THR A 140 6.38 -8.87 -12.28
N GLU A 141 5.18 -8.47 -12.72
CA GLU A 141 4.09 -9.39 -13.04
C GLU A 141 4.04 -9.64 -14.56
N VAL A 142 4.03 -10.92 -14.95
CA VAL A 142 3.77 -11.34 -16.34
C VAL A 142 2.30 -11.73 -16.44
N PHE A 143 1.51 -10.95 -17.18
CA PHE A 143 0.10 -11.28 -17.44
C PHE A 143 0.00 -12.27 -18.61
N THR A 144 -0.99 -13.15 -18.56
CA THR A 144 -1.28 -14.17 -19.58
C THR A 144 -1.75 -13.59 -20.93
N SER A 145 -1.74 -12.27 -21.11
CA SER A 145 -1.96 -11.55 -22.37
C SER A 145 -0.68 -11.06 -23.06
N GLY A 146 0.52 -11.38 -22.53
CA GLY A 146 1.78 -10.79 -23.01
C GLY A 146 2.00 -9.35 -22.55
N GLU A 147 1.20 -8.87 -21.60
CA GLU A 147 1.45 -7.62 -20.87
C GLU A 147 2.42 -7.89 -19.71
N LEU A 148 3.45 -7.05 -19.60
CA LEU A 148 4.33 -7.00 -18.43
C LEU A 148 3.93 -5.74 -17.66
N ALA A 149 3.43 -5.88 -16.42
CA ALA A 149 3.30 -4.72 -15.54
C ALA A 149 4.40 -4.77 -14.48
N LEU A 150 5.18 -3.70 -14.46
CA LEU A 150 6.01 -3.36 -13.33
C LEU A 150 5.12 -2.51 -12.43
N SER A 151 4.53 -3.11 -11.40
CA SER A 151 3.84 -2.32 -10.38
C SER A 151 4.90 -1.83 -9.39
N PRO A 152 4.91 -0.54 -9.01
CA PRO A 152 5.65 -0.14 -7.82
C PRO A 152 5.21 -1.02 -6.65
N ALA A 153 6.16 -1.39 -5.79
CA ALA A 153 5.83 -2.11 -4.57
C ALA A 153 4.78 -1.32 -3.80
N ARG A 154 3.64 -1.95 -3.51
CA ARG A 154 2.64 -1.38 -2.64
C ARG A 154 3.05 -1.68 -1.21
N TYR A 155 2.99 -0.66 -0.38
CA TYR A 155 3.35 -0.75 1.02
C TYR A 155 2.11 -0.52 1.87
N TRP A 156 2.01 -1.27 2.98
CA TRP A 156 0.99 -1.03 4.00
C TRP A 156 1.66 -0.97 5.38
N GLY A 157 1.40 0.09 6.14
CA GLY A 157 2.03 0.33 7.45
C GLY A 157 2.32 1.81 7.65
N ASN A 158 3.17 2.11 8.63
CA ASN A 158 3.69 3.43 8.89
C ASN A 158 4.92 3.73 8.03
N ASP A 159 4.71 4.21 6.80
CA ASP A 159 5.80 4.63 5.88
C ASP A 159 6.30 6.07 6.18
N PHE A 160 5.85 6.69 7.27
CA PHE A 160 6.36 7.97 7.72
C PHE A 160 7.58 7.75 8.60
N ALA A 161 8.73 8.28 8.22
CA ALA A 161 9.98 8.13 8.94
C ALA A 161 10.68 9.48 9.15
N ALA A 162 11.44 9.59 10.23
CA ALA A 162 12.28 10.76 10.47
C ALA A 162 13.60 10.36 11.14
N SER A 163 14.70 10.81 10.56
CA SER A 163 16.06 10.64 11.09
C SER A 163 16.54 11.82 11.91
N TYR A 164 15.91 12.99 11.73
CA TYR A 164 16.27 14.22 12.41
C TYR A 164 15.09 15.18 12.54
N TYR A 165 15.07 15.99 13.61
CA TYR A 165 14.22 17.18 13.70
C TYR A 165 15.13 18.42 13.72
N TYR A 166 14.94 19.34 12.78
CA TYR A 166 15.84 20.48 12.58
C TYR A 166 15.23 21.77 13.12
N THR A 167 16.08 22.60 13.73
CA THR A 167 15.67 23.83 14.42
C THR A 167 16.40 25.05 13.84
N GLU A 168 17.68 24.95 13.47
CA GLU A 168 18.51 26.14 13.20
C GLU A 168 18.18 26.87 11.88
N TRP A 169 17.79 26.15 10.81
CA TRP A 169 17.49 26.78 9.50
C TRP A 169 16.16 27.53 9.49
N THR A 170 15.36 27.32 10.52
CA THR A 170 14.06 27.96 10.74
C THR A 170 14.10 29.01 11.84
N ASN A 171 15.31 29.41 12.29
CA ASN A 171 15.47 30.47 13.27
C ASN A 171 14.91 31.79 12.70
N LEU A 172 13.92 32.34 13.40
CA LEU A 172 13.43 33.69 13.18
C LEU A 172 14.20 34.63 14.09
N ASP A 173 15.46 34.87 13.75
CA ASP A 173 16.45 35.66 14.52
C ASP A 173 16.70 37.07 13.94
N SER A 174 15.86 37.50 13.00
CA SER A 174 15.82 38.87 12.49
C SER A 174 14.37 39.29 12.18
N PRO A 175 14.05 40.60 12.24
CA PRO A 175 12.72 41.12 11.92
C PRO A 175 12.19 40.77 10.51
N GLU A 176 13.11 40.59 9.56
CA GLU A 176 12.80 40.34 8.15
C GLU A 176 12.48 38.87 7.89
N LYS A 177 12.96 37.96 8.74
CA LYS A 177 12.76 36.53 8.55
C LYS A 177 11.33 36.12 8.84
N LYS A 178 10.85 35.19 8.02
CA LYS A 178 9.53 34.56 8.17
C LYS A 178 9.67 33.07 7.90
N VAL A 179 8.79 32.27 8.49
CA VAL A 179 8.69 30.85 8.14
C VAL A 179 7.27 30.54 7.72
N SER A 180 7.12 29.60 6.81
CA SER A 180 5.85 29.12 6.33
C SER A 180 5.77 27.61 6.47
N ILE A 181 4.69 27.13 7.08
CA ILE A 181 4.27 25.73 7.06
C ILE A 181 3.25 25.60 5.93
N ARG A 182 3.66 24.98 4.81
CA ARG A 182 2.82 24.74 3.65
C ARG A 182 2.12 23.39 3.80
N PHE A 183 0.81 23.36 3.56
CA PHE A 183 0.02 22.14 3.64
C PHE A 183 -1.12 22.13 2.62
N VAL A 184 -1.59 20.93 2.30
CA VAL A 184 -2.81 20.72 1.50
C VAL A 184 -3.93 20.33 2.46
N ALA A 185 -5.03 21.06 2.46
CA ALA A 185 -6.18 20.74 3.32
C ALA A 185 -6.76 19.37 2.96
N GLN A 186 -6.89 18.48 3.95
CA GLN A 186 -7.37 17.10 3.72
C GLN A 186 -8.90 17.02 3.74
N SER A 187 -9.55 18.03 4.32
CA SER A 187 -10.99 18.12 4.45
C SER A 187 -11.51 19.55 4.19
N SER A 188 -12.77 19.66 3.76
CA SER A 188 -13.43 20.96 3.60
C SER A 188 -14.19 21.29 4.88
N LYS A 189 -13.58 22.06 5.78
CA LYS A 189 -14.09 22.31 7.14
C LYS A 189 -13.74 23.71 7.64
N THR A 190 -14.51 24.21 8.59
CA THR A 190 -14.23 25.49 9.26
C THR A 190 -13.09 25.34 10.25
N LEU A 191 -11.92 25.87 9.90
CA LEU A 191 -10.76 25.96 10.78
C LEU A 191 -11.04 26.97 11.90
N LYS A 192 -10.82 26.53 13.14
CA LYS A 192 -10.99 27.33 14.35
C LYS A 192 -9.65 27.76 14.92
N ASP A 193 -8.74 26.81 15.06
CA ASP A 193 -7.41 27.01 15.63
C ASP A 193 -6.38 26.18 14.88
N LEU A 194 -5.11 26.57 15.02
CA LEU A 194 -3.97 25.79 14.56
C LEU A 194 -3.05 25.55 15.75
N GLN A 195 -2.34 24.43 15.75
CA GLN A 195 -1.29 24.13 16.71
C GLN A 195 0.03 23.95 15.98
N VAL A 196 1.08 24.51 16.55
CA VAL A 196 2.45 24.38 16.05
C VAL A 196 3.39 24.14 17.22
N TYR A 197 4.41 23.30 17.02
CA TYR A 197 5.48 23.17 18.01
C TYR A 197 6.54 24.23 17.76
N LEU A 198 6.74 25.10 18.76
CA LEU A 198 7.76 26.14 18.72
C LEU A 198 8.84 25.79 19.72
N TYR A 199 10.09 25.96 19.33
CA TYR A 199 11.20 26.04 20.27
C TYR A 199 11.65 27.50 20.37
N GLN A 200 11.79 27.98 21.60
CA GLN A 200 12.07 29.36 21.94
C GLN A 200 13.43 29.44 22.65
N THR A 201 14.17 30.50 22.37
CA THR A 201 15.44 30.83 23.02
C THR A 201 15.45 32.32 23.39
N GLY A 202 16.02 32.64 24.54
CA GLY A 202 16.14 34.02 25.02
C GLY A 202 14.87 34.57 25.66
N GLN A 203 14.51 35.80 25.30
CA GLN A 203 13.36 36.53 25.83
C GLN A 203 12.02 36.12 25.19
N ASP A 204 10.93 36.43 25.89
CA ASP A 204 9.57 36.27 25.36
C ASP A 204 9.29 37.35 24.30
N LEU A 205 8.99 36.92 23.08
CA LEU A 205 8.63 37.80 21.97
C LEU A 205 7.20 37.56 21.49
N THR A 206 6.60 38.57 20.86
CA THR A 206 5.28 38.45 20.23
C THR A 206 5.44 38.18 18.74
N TRP A 207 4.76 37.13 18.28
CA TRP A 207 4.83 36.65 16.91
C TRP A 207 3.44 36.70 16.28
N ARG A 208 3.40 37.09 15.00
CA ARG A 208 2.18 37.07 14.20
C ARG A 208 2.09 35.76 13.43
N PHE A 209 0.96 35.08 13.57
CA PHE A 209 0.58 33.89 12.84
C PHE A 209 -0.49 34.30 11.83
N ARG A 210 -0.28 34.02 10.55
CA ARG A 210 -1.23 34.30 9.48
C ARG A 210 -1.49 33.02 8.72
N LEU A 211 -2.74 32.80 8.34
CA LEU A 211 -3.09 31.79 7.37
C LEU A 211 -3.27 32.46 6.01
N GLU A 212 -2.46 32.06 5.04
CA GLU A 212 -2.41 32.63 3.70
C GLU A 212 -2.75 31.58 2.64
N ILE A 213 -3.28 32.04 1.50
CA ILE A 213 -3.40 31.21 0.29
C ILE A 213 -2.05 31.10 -0.42
N ASP A 214 -1.87 30.02 -1.17
CA ASP A 214 -0.75 29.83 -2.10
C ASP A 214 -0.81 30.82 -3.28
N ASP A 215 0.35 31.21 -3.81
CA ASP A 215 0.49 32.12 -4.95
C ASP A 215 0.43 31.41 -6.32
N GLY A 216 0.21 30.10 -6.33
CA GLY A 216 0.24 29.23 -7.51
C GLY A 216 1.63 28.66 -7.81
N SER A 217 2.66 29.04 -7.05
CA SER A 217 4.04 28.56 -7.19
C SER A 217 4.52 27.74 -5.99
N GLY A 218 3.62 27.36 -5.08
CA GLY A 218 3.99 26.67 -3.85
C GLY A 218 4.47 27.63 -2.75
N ARG A 219 4.20 28.93 -2.85
CA ARG A 219 4.68 29.96 -1.90
C ARG A 219 3.52 30.77 -1.32
N PRO A 220 3.68 31.35 -0.12
CA PRO A 220 2.66 32.22 0.44
C PRO A 220 2.45 33.47 -0.43
N SER A 221 1.20 33.75 -0.76
CA SER A 221 0.82 34.91 -1.59
C SER A 221 0.90 36.27 -0.87
N GLY A 222 1.02 36.28 0.46
CA GLY A 222 0.82 37.48 1.27
C GLY A 222 -0.64 37.85 1.50
N ILE A 223 -1.59 37.14 0.85
CA ILE A 223 -3.03 37.34 0.98
C ILE A 223 -3.57 36.33 2.00
N LEU A 224 -4.32 36.83 2.99
CA LEU A 224 -4.96 35.98 3.98
C LEU A 224 -6.00 35.05 3.33
N ALA A 225 -6.11 33.83 3.87
CA ALA A 225 -7.11 32.85 3.42
C ALA A 225 -8.56 33.37 3.54
N TRP A 226 -8.82 34.22 4.52
CA TRP A 226 -10.05 35.00 4.69
C TRP A 226 -9.76 36.24 5.57
N PRO A 227 -10.68 37.23 5.65
CA PRO A 227 -10.51 38.36 6.56
C PRO A 227 -10.27 37.88 7.99
N GLU A 228 -9.27 38.44 8.66
CA GLU A 228 -8.93 38.09 10.05
C GLU A 228 -8.44 36.65 10.27
N ALA A 229 -7.95 35.98 9.21
CA ALA A 229 -7.25 34.69 9.32
C ALA A 229 -5.83 34.83 9.92
N TRP A 230 -5.70 35.52 11.05
CA TRP A 230 -4.43 35.77 11.74
C TRP A 230 -4.61 35.93 13.25
N GLN A 231 -3.51 35.90 13.99
CA GLN A 231 -3.44 36.16 15.43
C GLN A 231 -2.02 36.58 15.84
N THR A 232 -1.90 37.29 16.97
CA THR A 232 -0.63 37.61 17.63
C THR A 232 -0.51 36.79 18.92
N VAL A 233 0.66 36.19 19.16
CA VAL A 233 0.89 35.36 20.35
C VAL A 233 2.24 35.66 20.95
N LYS A 234 2.26 35.94 22.27
CA LYS A 234 3.49 36.02 23.05
C LYS A 234 3.99 34.61 23.37
N VAL A 235 5.11 34.22 22.78
CA VAL A 235 5.70 32.89 22.95
C VAL A 235 6.66 32.92 24.13
N THR A 236 6.34 32.12 25.16
CA THR A 236 7.03 32.14 26.47
C THR A 236 7.75 30.84 26.83
N SER A 237 7.69 29.82 25.97
CA SER A 237 8.27 28.50 26.23
C SER A 237 8.26 27.61 24.99
N SER A 238 9.16 26.62 24.99
CA SER A 238 9.24 25.58 23.96
C SER A 238 8.18 24.48 24.17
N LYS A 239 7.12 24.47 23.35
CA LYS A 239 5.99 23.54 23.44
C LYS A 239 5.11 23.59 22.20
N TRP A 240 4.06 22.75 22.19
CA TRP A 240 2.89 22.96 21.33
C TRP A 240 2.12 24.20 21.76
N TRP A 241 1.90 25.12 20.82
CA TRP A 241 1.13 26.33 20.99
C TRP A 241 -0.17 26.24 20.19
N THR A 242 -1.31 26.42 20.84
CA THR A 242 -2.60 26.61 20.18
C THR A 242 -2.81 28.07 19.85
N ILE A 243 -3.06 28.35 18.58
CA ILE A 243 -3.26 29.69 18.03
C ILE A 243 -4.70 29.76 17.53
N THR A 244 -5.55 30.50 18.25
CA THR A 244 -6.93 30.77 17.81
C THR A 244 -6.92 31.99 16.90
N LEU A 245 -7.27 31.78 15.63
CA LEU A 245 -7.39 32.87 14.66
C LEU A 245 -8.50 33.83 15.09
N LEU A 246 -8.36 35.12 14.77
CA LEU A 246 -9.37 36.13 15.14
C LEU A 246 -10.75 35.82 14.57
N SER A 247 -10.81 35.25 13.36
CA SER A 247 -12.04 34.74 12.76
C SER A 247 -11.83 33.31 12.22
N PRO A 248 -12.72 32.34 12.54
CA PRO A 248 -12.75 31.03 11.87
C PRO A 248 -13.11 31.14 10.40
N GLY A 249 -12.62 30.23 9.56
CA GLY A 249 -12.94 30.22 8.13
C GLY A 249 -12.86 28.85 7.48
N LEU A 250 -13.46 28.73 6.30
CA LEU A 250 -13.58 27.46 5.59
C LEU A 250 -12.28 27.14 4.84
N LEU A 251 -11.62 26.04 5.21
CA LEU A 251 -10.65 25.37 4.34
C LEU A 251 -11.39 24.56 3.28
N ARG A 252 -10.81 24.48 2.09
CA ARG A 252 -11.32 23.64 0.99
C ARG A 252 -10.35 22.50 0.74
N ARG A 253 -10.86 21.27 0.76
CA ARG A 253 -10.06 20.06 0.51
C ARG A 253 -9.30 20.19 -0.81
N GLY A 254 -8.01 19.86 -0.79
CA GLY A 254 -7.14 19.89 -1.96
C GLY A 254 -6.51 21.25 -2.25
N GLU A 255 -6.95 22.33 -1.61
CA GLU A 255 -6.27 23.63 -1.72
C GLU A 255 -5.02 23.69 -0.83
N ILE A 256 -4.03 24.47 -1.30
CA ILE A 256 -2.76 24.70 -0.61
C ILE A 256 -2.88 25.98 0.23
N TYR A 257 -2.50 25.86 1.50
CA TYR A 257 -2.48 26.96 2.45
C TYR A 257 -1.13 27.04 3.15
N HIS A 258 -0.86 28.20 3.73
CA HIS A 258 0.37 28.50 4.43
C HIS A 258 0.09 29.06 5.82
N ILE A 259 0.65 28.43 6.86
CA ILE A 259 0.78 29.06 8.19
C ILE A 259 2.07 29.88 8.16
N VAL A 260 1.95 31.19 7.98
CA VAL A 260 3.08 32.13 7.95
C VAL A 260 3.30 32.73 9.33
N ILE A 261 4.51 32.60 9.85
CA ILE A 261 4.92 33.11 11.15
C ILE A 261 5.99 34.18 10.92
N SER A 262 5.78 35.35 11.50
CA SER A 262 6.66 36.50 11.37
C SER A 262 6.70 37.32 12.66
N TRP A 263 7.80 38.02 12.91
CA TRP A 263 7.86 38.96 14.02
C TRP A 263 6.86 40.10 13.83
N GLU A 264 6.30 40.56 14.94
CA GLU A 264 5.41 41.70 14.98
C GLU A 264 6.09 42.80 15.77
N ASN A 265 6.28 43.97 15.15
CA ASN A 265 7.02 45.12 15.69
C ASN A 265 6.34 45.74 16.94
N MET A 266 6.24 44.95 18.01
CA MET A 266 5.53 45.21 19.27
C MET A 266 6.44 44.94 20.48
N GLY A 267 7.75 44.93 20.28
CA GLY A 267 8.74 44.62 21.31
C GLY A 267 10.17 44.78 20.79
N PRO A 268 11.19 44.29 21.53
CA PRO A 268 12.54 44.20 20.98
C PRO A 268 12.55 43.31 19.72
N PRO A 269 13.40 43.63 18.72
CA PRO A 269 13.54 42.79 17.54
C PRO A 269 14.13 41.43 17.93
N PRO A 270 13.78 40.35 17.21
CA PRO A 270 14.45 39.07 17.40
C PRO A 270 15.95 39.20 17.08
N SER A 271 16.73 38.32 17.69
CA SER A 271 18.18 38.27 17.57
C SER A 271 18.65 36.81 17.57
N SER A 272 19.95 36.58 17.36
CA SER A 272 20.53 35.24 17.52
C SER A 272 20.48 34.70 18.96
N GLN A 273 20.14 35.55 19.94
CA GLN A 273 19.91 35.17 21.33
C GLN A 273 18.41 35.07 21.66
N ASP A 274 17.55 35.78 20.92
CA ASP A 274 16.12 35.91 21.17
C ASP A 274 15.32 35.54 19.91
N PHE A 275 14.97 34.27 19.75
CA PHE A 275 14.28 33.79 18.56
C PHE A 275 13.32 32.65 18.88
N ILE A 276 12.44 32.37 17.92
CA ILE A 276 11.76 31.09 17.83
C ILE A 276 12.22 30.35 16.58
N ASN A 277 12.06 29.04 16.61
CA ASN A 277 12.02 28.24 15.41
C ASN A 277 10.85 27.26 15.45
N ILE A 278 10.45 26.81 14.27
CA ILE A 278 9.41 25.81 14.14
C ILE A 278 10.03 24.43 14.05
N ARG A 279 9.34 23.45 14.62
CA ARG A 279 9.77 22.07 14.46
C ARG A 279 9.44 21.58 13.05
N SER A 280 10.39 20.87 12.45
CA SER A 280 10.22 20.20 11.16
C SER A 280 11.03 18.92 11.15
N LEU A 281 10.61 17.92 10.36
CA LEU A 281 11.27 16.62 10.32
C LEU A 281 11.99 16.39 8.99
N TRP A 282 12.93 15.46 9.01
CA TRP A 282 13.63 14.97 7.84
C TRP A 282 13.82 13.45 7.93
N PRO A 283 13.77 12.71 6.80
CA PRO A 283 13.61 13.20 5.43
C PRO A 283 12.20 13.71 5.12
N PHE A 284 12.04 14.30 3.93
CA PHE A 284 10.73 14.50 3.34
C PHE A 284 10.20 13.14 2.88
N ASN A 285 9.10 12.68 3.49
CA ASN A 285 8.49 11.40 3.21
C ASN A 285 7.63 11.50 1.94
N PRO A 286 7.57 10.44 1.11
CA PRO A 286 6.68 10.40 -0.05
C PRO A 286 5.21 10.28 0.36
N ALA A 287 4.92 9.48 1.39
CA ALA A 287 3.57 9.27 1.91
C ALA A 287 3.28 10.17 3.13
N TRP A 288 2.02 10.56 3.33
CA TRP A 288 1.58 11.20 4.58
C TRP A 288 1.28 10.14 5.66
N ILE A 289 1.20 10.56 6.92
CA ILE A 289 1.10 9.70 8.11
C ILE A 289 -0.10 8.75 8.07
N ASN A 290 -1.20 9.19 7.46
CA ASN A 290 -2.43 8.40 7.32
C ASN A 290 -2.45 7.52 6.05
N GLY A 291 -1.30 7.32 5.40
CA GLY A 291 -1.18 6.46 4.22
C GLY A 291 -1.70 7.08 2.92
N ILE A 292 -2.08 8.36 2.91
CA ILE A 292 -2.41 9.08 1.67
C ILE A 292 -1.11 9.26 0.88
N THR A 293 -1.04 8.58 -0.27
CA THR A 293 0.19 8.31 -1.04
C THR A 293 0.79 9.52 -1.76
N THR A 294 0.08 10.63 -1.89
CA THR A 294 0.63 11.85 -2.48
C THR A 294 0.03 13.08 -1.82
N ASN A 295 0.85 13.78 -1.04
CA ASN A 295 0.55 15.12 -0.56
C ASN A 295 1.65 16.06 -1.07
N GLU A 296 1.79 16.08 -2.40
CA GLU A 296 2.60 17.07 -3.11
C GLU A 296 2.20 18.47 -2.62
N ASN A 297 3.14 19.40 -2.55
CA ASN A 297 2.93 20.74 -2.01
C ASN A 297 2.74 20.85 -0.49
N ARG A 298 3.20 19.88 0.32
CA ARG A 298 3.52 20.16 1.73
C ARG A 298 4.97 20.61 1.89
N GLY A 299 5.31 21.25 2.99
CA GLY A 299 6.71 21.57 3.28
C GLY A 299 6.89 22.70 4.28
N VAL A 300 8.15 23.04 4.52
CA VAL A 300 8.55 24.17 5.32
C VAL A 300 9.39 25.11 4.47
N LEU A 301 8.97 26.37 4.39
CA LEU A 301 9.68 27.41 3.66
C LEU A 301 10.20 28.46 4.63
N ILE A 302 11.39 28.99 4.37
CA ILE A 302 11.96 30.15 5.08
C ILE A 302 12.05 31.34 4.12
N PHE A 303 11.68 32.53 4.61
CA PHE A 303 11.93 33.80 3.96
C PHE A 303 13.12 34.47 4.64
N ASP A 304 14.17 34.72 3.86
CA ASP A 304 15.34 35.52 4.24
C ASP A 304 15.76 36.34 3.02
N GLY A 305 15.00 37.40 2.74
CA GLY A 305 15.03 38.14 1.47
C GLY A 305 14.28 37.46 0.31
N SER A 306 14.17 36.12 0.32
CA SER A 306 13.34 35.35 -0.61
C SER A 306 12.86 34.03 0.02
N TRP A 307 11.73 33.49 -0.48
CA TRP A 307 11.21 32.19 -0.04
C TRP A 307 12.05 31.04 -0.59
N ARG A 308 12.52 30.16 0.30
CA ARG A 308 13.22 28.92 -0.02
C ARG A 308 12.52 27.74 0.66
N ASP A 309 12.19 26.71 -0.12
CA ASP A 309 11.72 25.42 0.39
C ASP A 309 12.89 24.66 1.02
N LEU A 310 12.70 24.17 2.24
CA LEU A 310 13.71 23.42 2.97
C LEU A 310 13.64 21.91 2.72
N GLY A 311 12.63 21.42 2.01
CA GLY A 311 12.42 19.98 1.78
C GLY A 311 12.22 19.23 3.10
N ARG A 312 11.47 19.81 4.03
CA ARG A 312 11.24 19.26 5.38
C ARG A 312 9.77 18.93 5.58
N GLU A 313 9.51 17.93 6.41
CA GLU A 313 8.14 17.62 6.82
C GLU A 313 7.60 18.66 7.80
N PRO A 314 6.44 19.26 7.49
CA PRO A 314 5.80 20.21 8.39
C PRO A 314 5.23 19.52 9.63
N VAL A 315 5.35 20.16 10.80
CA VAL A 315 4.77 19.71 12.08
C VAL A 315 3.72 20.73 12.52
N TYR A 316 2.45 20.32 12.47
CA TYR A 316 1.31 21.19 12.77
C TYR A 316 0.05 20.34 13.02
N ILE A 317 -0.94 20.94 13.67
CA ILE A 317 -2.29 20.38 13.80
C ILE A 317 -3.29 21.48 13.46
N LEU A 318 -4.33 21.14 12.72
CA LEU A 318 -5.48 22.00 12.44
C LEU A 318 -6.64 21.54 13.31
N GLY A 319 -7.22 22.45 14.07
CA GLY A 319 -8.42 22.22 14.88
C GLY A 319 -9.66 22.81 14.23
N PHE A 320 -10.66 21.97 13.97
CA PHE A 320 -11.90 22.37 13.31
C PHE A 320 -13.02 22.68 14.31
N SER A 321 -14.02 23.45 13.85
CA SER A 321 -15.20 23.79 14.68
C SER A 321 -16.05 22.57 15.07
N ASP A 322 -15.95 21.46 14.32
CA ASP A 322 -16.61 20.19 14.61
C ASP A 322 -15.83 19.30 15.60
N LYS A 323 -14.74 19.81 16.20
CA LYS A 323 -13.83 19.10 17.12
C LYS A 323 -13.06 17.94 16.47
N THR A 324 -12.99 17.91 15.15
CA THR A 324 -12.04 17.03 14.45
C THR A 324 -10.72 17.74 14.20
N TYR A 325 -9.71 16.98 13.81
CA TYR A 325 -8.35 17.47 13.61
C TYR A 325 -7.73 16.85 12.35
N GLU A 326 -6.76 17.54 11.77
CA GLU A 326 -5.85 17.00 10.75
C GLU A 326 -4.45 17.59 10.93
N GLY A 327 -3.39 16.91 10.46
CA GLY A 327 -2.03 17.43 10.53
C GLY A 327 -0.96 16.35 10.73
N ASN A 328 0.20 16.78 11.21
CA ASN A 328 1.32 15.93 11.62
C ASN A 328 1.72 16.28 13.06
N PRO A 329 1.43 15.40 14.03
CA PRO A 329 1.71 15.65 15.44
C PRO A 329 3.13 15.22 15.85
N TYR A 330 3.89 14.56 14.98
CA TYR A 330 5.24 14.11 15.33
C TYR A 330 6.17 15.30 15.40
N TYR A 331 6.64 15.60 16.61
CA TYR A 331 7.48 16.77 16.84
C TYR A 331 8.89 16.36 17.27
N THR A 332 9.10 15.18 17.83
CA THR A 332 10.41 14.77 18.34
C THR A 332 10.78 13.37 17.88
N LEU A 333 12.08 13.08 17.93
CA LEU A 333 12.60 11.72 17.84
C LEU A 333 13.12 11.32 19.22
N ARG A 334 12.89 10.07 19.61
CA ARG A 334 13.57 9.50 20.79
C ARG A 334 14.99 9.13 20.40
N THR A 335 15.93 9.45 21.27
CA THR A 335 17.36 9.17 21.06
C THR A 335 17.99 8.39 22.20
N ASP A 336 17.28 8.22 23.31
CA ASP A 336 17.79 7.44 24.44
C ASP A 336 17.91 5.96 24.02
N THR A 337 19.08 5.39 24.25
CA THR A 337 19.38 3.98 24.00
C THR A 337 18.40 3.05 24.71
N SER A 338 17.92 3.44 25.90
CA SER A 338 16.92 2.65 26.63
C SER A 338 15.59 2.55 25.87
N GLU A 339 15.27 3.57 25.07
CA GLU A 339 14.02 3.69 24.33
C GLU A 339 14.11 3.11 22.91
N ILE A 340 15.24 3.28 22.21
CA ILE A 340 15.36 2.89 20.80
C ILE A 340 16.26 1.68 20.55
N GLY A 341 17.10 1.30 21.52
CA GLY A 341 18.09 0.24 21.35
C GLY A 341 17.45 -1.15 21.33
N ILE A 342 17.92 -1.99 20.40
CA ILE A 342 17.53 -3.39 20.24
C ILE A 342 18.76 -4.27 20.46
N PHE A 343 18.80 -4.95 21.61
CA PHE A 343 19.91 -5.79 22.05
C PHE A 343 19.47 -6.69 23.20
N SER A 344 20.12 -7.84 23.40
CA SER A 344 19.80 -8.76 24.52
C SER A 344 18.28 -9.00 24.62
N ASP A 345 17.70 -8.90 25.81
CA ASP A 345 16.26 -9.03 26.00
C ASP A 345 15.45 -7.77 25.66
N ASN A 346 16.12 -6.66 25.31
CA ASN A 346 15.54 -5.36 25.05
C ASN A 346 15.00 -5.27 23.62
N ALA A 347 13.81 -5.82 23.39
CA ALA A 347 13.14 -5.78 22.09
C ALA A 347 12.26 -4.52 21.95
N LYS A 348 11.99 -4.10 20.71
CA LYS A 348 11.21 -2.91 20.35
C LYS A 348 10.23 -3.25 19.23
N GLY A 349 9.15 -2.51 19.11
CA GLY A 349 8.15 -2.84 18.11
C GLY A 349 6.96 -1.91 18.10
N GLU A 350 5.99 -2.30 17.29
CA GLU A 350 4.73 -1.61 17.10
C GLU A 350 3.59 -2.60 17.31
N ARG A 351 2.59 -2.20 18.10
CA ARG A 351 1.29 -2.87 18.11
C ARG A 351 0.37 -2.07 17.21
N PHE A 352 -0.38 -2.74 16.35
CA PHE A 352 -1.26 -2.07 15.39
C PHE A 352 -2.51 -2.91 15.10
N GLN A 353 -3.54 -2.25 14.57
CA GLN A 353 -4.79 -2.87 14.16
C GLN A 353 -4.81 -3.09 12.64
N VAL A 354 -5.15 -4.31 12.23
CA VAL A 354 -5.50 -4.68 10.86
C VAL A 354 -7.03 -4.67 10.75
N ASP A 355 -7.58 -3.93 9.80
CA ASP A 355 -9.03 -3.73 9.62
C ASP A 355 -9.64 -4.64 8.54
N ARG A 356 -8.82 -5.13 7.61
CA ARG A 356 -9.21 -5.99 6.49
C ARG A 356 -8.20 -7.10 6.26
N PHE A 357 -8.54 -8.06 5.42
CA PHE A 357 -7.56 -9.04 4.98
C PHE A 357 -6.49 -8.37 4.11
N ILE A 358 -5.22 -8.55 4.46
CA ILE A 358 -4.06 -8.05 3.72
C ILE A 358 -3.08 -9.21 3.55
N ARG A 359 -2.58 -9.41 2.34
CA ARG A 359 -1.56 -10.42 2.06
C ARG A 359 -0.22 -9.71 1.93
N VAL A 360 0.76 -10.12 2.71
CA VAL A 360 2.07 -9.44 2.81
C VAL A 360 3.19 -10.42 2.49
N SER A 361 4.16 -9.99 1.69
CA SER A 361 5.29 -10.80 1.21
C SER A 361 6.57 -10.49 1.97
N GLY A 362 6.61 -9.42 2.74
CA GLY A 362 7.80 -9.02 3.49
C GLY A 362 7.54 -7.80 4.36
N VAL A 363 8.61 -7.29 4.94
CA VAL A 363 8.58 -6.13 5.83
C VAL A 363 9.83 -5.28 5.65
N LYS A 364 9.68 -3.96 5.74
CA LYS A 364 10.77 -2.99 5.91
C LYS A 364 10.55 -2.22 7.22
N VAL A 365 11.63 -1.90 7.92
CA VAL A 365 11.66 -1.09 9.15
C VAL A 365 12.73 -0.01 9.02
N TYR A 366 12.51 1.16 9.61
CA TYR A 366 13.47 2.27 9.53
C TYR A 366 14.45 2.20 10.71
N ALA A 367 15.66 1.71 10.44
CA ALA A 367 16.62 1.33 11.46
C ALA A 367 18.04 1.79 11.10
N ARG A 368 18.94 1.71 12.08
CA ARG A 368 20.39 1.85 11.90
C ARG A 368 21.12 0.92 12.88
N ARG A 369 22.43 0.75 12.71
CA ARG A 369 23.29 0.11 13.72
C ARG A 369 24.11 1.10 14.52
N SER A 370 24.45 0.70 15.74
CA SER A 370 25.45 1.35 16.59
C SER A 370 26.54 0.31 16.90
N GLY A 371 27.78 0.62 16.53
CA GLY A 371 28.91 -0.30 16.69
C GLY A 371 28.85 -1.49 15.71
N THR A 372 29.26 -2.66 16.19
CA THR A 372 29.28 -3.92 15.42
C THR A 372 28.43 -4.96 16.15
N PRO A 373 27.09 -4.96 15.95
CA PRO A 373 26.20 -5.94 16.56
C PRO A 373 26.69 -7.36 16.35
N ALA A 374 26.73 -8.15 17.42
CA ALA A 374 27.17 -9.55 17.37
C ALA A 374 26.11 -10.49 16.79
N ASP A 375 24.89 -9.97 16.60
CA ASP A 375 23.74 -10.68 16.08
C ASP A 375 23.10 -9.94 14.92
N ASN A 376 22.18 -10.61 14.25
CA ASN A 376 21.30 -10.00 13.26
C ASN A 376 20.16 -9.21 13.93
N LEU A 377 19.49 -8.40 13.13
CA LEU A 377 18.21 -7.79 13.47
C LEU A 377 17.08 -8.71 12.97
N TYR A 378 16.36 -9.32 13.90
CA TYR A 378 15.23 -10.19 13.60
C TYR A 378 13.93 -9.41 13.73
N MET A 379 12.95 -9.73 12.90
CA MET A 379 11.56 -9.34 13.04
C MET A 379 10.72 -10.56 13.40
N ILE A 380 9.79 -10.39 14.36
CA ILE A 380 8.69 -11.33 14.62
C ILE A 380 7.36 -10.60 14.46
N LEU A 381 6.38 -11.27 13.88
CA LEU A 381 5.01 -10.78 13.79
C LEU A 381 4.13 -11.68 14.66
N LEU A 382 3.43 -11.08 15.62
CA LEU A 382 2.61 -11.78 16.59
C LEU A 382 1.13 -11.41 16.43
N ARG A 383 0.25 -12.38 16.66
CA ARG A 383 -1.19 -12.17 16.95
C ARG A 383 -1.49 -12.78 18.31
N GLY A 384 -1.60 -11.94 19.33
CA GLY A 384 -1.57 -12.42 20.73
C GLY A 384 -0.23 -13.08 21.02
N ALA A 385 -0.25 -14.34 21.48
CA ALA A 385 0.97 -15.14 21.73
C ALA A 385 1.44 -15.94 20.50
N TYR A 386 0.66 -15.97 19.41
CA TYR A 386 0.98 -16.78 18.22
C TYR A 386 1.94 -16.04 17.30
N ARG A 387 3.05 -16.69 16.92
CA ARG A 387 3.95 -16.22 15.87
C ARG A 387 3.32 -16.48 14.51
N VAL A 388 3.13 -15.40 13.77
CA VAL A 388 2.54 -15.38 12.43
C VAL A 388 3.63 -15.41 11.36
N ALA A 389 4.73 -14.68 11.60
CA ALA A 389 5.88 -14.61 10.71
C ALA A 389 7.15 -14.29 11.50
N GLU A 390 8.30 -14.65 10.95
CA GLU A 390 9.61 -14.18 11.41
C GLU A 390 10.57 -14.06 10.23
N ALA A 391 11.52 -13.12 10.32
CA ALA A 391 12.51 -12.89 9.28
C ALA A 391 13.77 -12.20 9.83
N VAL A 392 14.88 -12.36 9.12
CA VAL A 392 16.11 -11.57 9.35
C VAL A 392 16.03 -10.31 8.49
N VAL A 393 15.70 -9.16 9.09
CA VAL A 393 15.53 -7.89 8.37
C VAL A 393 16.84 -7.14 8.15
N GLY A 394 17.90 -7.52 8.88
CA GLY A 394 19.21 -6.91 8.74
C GLY A 394 20.33 -7.70 9.42
N THR A 395 21.54 -7.55 8.91
CA THR A 395 22.79 -8.05 9.46
C THR A 395 23.69 -6.85 9.78
N SER A 396 24.75 -7.06 10.56
CA SER A 396 25.70 -5.98 10.88
C SER A 396 26.44 -5.44 9.66
N SER A 397 26.47 -6.18 8.55
CA SER A 397 27.09 -5.77 7.28
C SER A 397 26.14 -5.02 6.34
N ASN A 398 24.83 -5.20 6.44
CA ASN A 398 23.87 -4.56 5.54
C ASN A 398 23.09 -3.39 6.18
N VAL A 399 23.03 -3.32 7.51
CA VAL A 399 22.45 -2.16 8.21
C VAL A 399 23.57 -1.13 8.40
N ASP A 400 23.40 0.08 7.88
CA ASP A 400 24.37 1.17 8.05
C ASP A 400 24.24 1.82 9.45
N ASN A 401 25.23 2.61 9.85
CA ASN A 401 25.16 3.50 11.00
C ASN A 401 24.30 4.75 10.74
N ARG A 402 23.78 4.89 9.52
CA ARG A 402 22.80 5.88 9.10
C ARG A 402 21.41 5.26 9.10
N TRP A 403 20.41 6.10 9.34
CA TRP A 403 19.00 5.69 9.26
C TRP A 403 18.63 5.33 7.83
N ASP A 404 18.10 4.13 7.63
CA ASP A 404 17.57 3.68 6.34
C ASP A 404 16.47 2.63 6.52
N TRP A 405 15.70 2.37 5.46
CA TRP A 405 14.77 1.27 5.38
C TRP A 405 15.52 -0.04 5.15
N VAL A 406 15.47 -0.95 6.13
CA VAL A 406 16.03 -2.31 6.04
C VAL A 406 14.90 -3.32 6.12
N GLY A 407 14.99 -4.45 5.44
CA GLY A 407 13.86 -5.35 5.34
C GLY A 407 14.19 -6.75 4.86
N ALA A 408 13.15 -7.58 4.83
CA ALA A 408 13.20 -8.96 4.39
C ALA A 408 11.91 -9.37 3.67
N ILE A 409 12.05 -10.35 2.78
CA ILE A 409 10.94 -11.09 2.18
C ILE A 409 10.69 -12.33 3.03
N PHE A 410 9.42 -12.66 3.25
CA PHE A 410 9.00 -13.90 3.89
C PHE A 410 9.12 -15.07 2.92
N ASP A 411 9.58 -16.21 3.41
CA ASP A 411 9.66 -17.44 2.61
C ASP A 411 8.31 -17.85 2.01
N THR A 412 7.22 -17.48 2.69
CA THR A 412 5.85 -17.63 2.19
C THR A 412 5.05 -16.39 2.53
N PRO A 413 4.31 -15.81 1.56
CA PRO A 413 3.41 -14.70 1.85
C PRO A 413 2.42 -15.01 2.97
N VAL A 414 2.23 -14.04 3.85
CA VAL A 414 1.40 -14.16 5.05
C VAL A 414 0.09 -13.42 4.83
N THR A 415 -1.04 -14.02 5.19
CA THR A 415 -2.33 -13.33 5.18
C THR A 415 -2.66 -12.83 6.59
N LEU A 416 -2.69 -11.52 6.76
CA LEU A 416 -3.16 -10.85 7.97
C LEU A 416 -4.67 -10.72 7.88
N SER A 417 -5.38 -11.35 8.80
CA SER A 417 -6.84 -11.16 8.96
C SER A 417 -7.13 -9.97 9.88
N PRO A 418 -8.34 -9.40 9.87
CA PRO A 418 -8.71 -8.36 10.83
C PRO A 418 -8.38 -8.74 12.28
N GLY A 419 -7.71 -7.84 13.01
CA GLY A 419 -7.25 -8.08 14.37
C GLY A 419 -6.04 -7.23 14.76
N GLN A 420 -5.67 -7.31 16.04
CA GLN A 420 -4.49 -6.64 16.56
C GLN A 420 -3.25 -7.52 16.41
N TYR A 421 -2.16 -6.90 15.96
CA TYR A 421 -0.87 -7.53 15.77
C TYR A 421 0.22 -6.77 16.51
N THR A 422 1.34 -7.44 16.77
CA THR A 422 2.58 -6.83 17.24
C THR A 422 3.71 -7.18 16.29
N LEU A 423 4.33 -6.19 15.66
CA LEU A 423 5.63 -6.33 15.00
C LEU A 423 6.70 -6.08 16.05
N GLY A 424 7.53 -7.08 16.33
CA GLY A 424 8.63 -7.01 17.28
C GLY A 424 9.98 -7.16 16.58
N LEU A 425 10.99 -6.47 17.09
CA LEU A 425 12.36 -6.48 16.60
C LEU A 425 13.32 -6.88 17.72
N LEU A 426 14.22 -7.81 17.40
CA LEU A 426 15.07 -8.50 18.38
C LEU A 426 16.52 -8.58 17.88
N SER A 427 17.45 -8.65 18.81
CA SER A 427 18.86 -8.95 18.55
C SER A 427 19.50 -9.53 19.81
N PRO A 428 19.15 -10.77 20.20
CA PRO A 428 19.43 -11.32 21.53
C PRO A 428 20.91 -11.46 21.86
N LEU A 429 21.79 -11.64 20.87
CA LEU A 429 23.24 -11.73 21.12
C LEU A 429 23.96 -10.38 21.02
N SER A 430 23.26 -9.31 20.59
CA SER A 430 23.79 -7.94 20.61
C SER A 430 23.86 -7.37 22.02
N THR A 431 24.71 -6.36 22.22
CA THR A 431 24.90 -5.69 23.52
C THR A 431 24.52 -4.21 23.43
N SER A 432 24.35 -3.53 24.56
CA SER A 432 24.00 -2.10 24.56
C SER A 432 25.00 -1.21 23.82
N GLY A 433 26.29 -1.58 23.72
CA GLY A 433 27.30 -0.87 22.93
C GLY A 433 27.32 -1.24 21.44
N ASN A 434 26.88 -2.46 21.11
CA ASN A 434 26.89 -3.05 19.77
C ASN A 434 25.49 -3.58 19.45
N ARG A 435 24.63 -2.71 18.91
CA ARG A 435 23.17 -2.92 18.79
C ARG A 435 22.60 -2.34 17.50
N TYR A 436 21.31 -2.59 17.28
CA TYR A 436 20.51 -1.83 16.34
C TYR A 436 19.69 -0.76 17.09
N ASP A 437 19.40 0.34 16.42
CA ASP A 437 18.48 1.37 16.89
C ASP A 437 17.29 1.43 15.93
N ILE A 438 16.09 1.66 16.47
CA ILE A 438 14.88 1.91 15.68
C ILE A 438 14.47 3.38 15.74
N CYS A 439 13.93 3.90 14.64
CA CYS A 439 13.34 5.22 14.67
C CYS A 439 12.06 5.16 15.51
N LEU A 440 11.90 6.15 16.40
CA LEU A 440 10.73 6.26 17.25
C LEU A 440 10.21 7.69 17.18
N LEU A 441 9.08 7.84 16.48
CA LEU A 441 8.42 9.11 16.22
C LEU A 441 7.62 9.52 17.45
N GLY A 442 8.02 10.60 18.10
CA GLY A 442 7.43 11.04 19.36
C GLY A 442 6.33 12.08 19.18
N THR A 443 5.24 11.89 19.94
CA THR A 443 4.16 12.87 20.09
C THR A 443 3.73 13.07 21.54
N TYR A 444 2.83 14.03 21.79
CA TYR A 444 2.19 14.16 23.11
C TYR A 444 1.16 13.04 23.31
N SER A 445 0.93 12.64 24.55
CA SER A 445 -0.03 11.58 24.88
C SER A 445 -1.47 12.08 25.06
N SER A 446 -1.68 13.39 25.02
CA SER A 446 -2.99 14.02 25.12
C SER A 446 -3.61 14.27 23.75
N SER A 447 -4.92 14.04 23.63
CA SER A 447 -5.71 14.45 22.46
C SER A 447 -5.40 15.89 22.04
N PRO A 448 -5.34 16.18 20.72
CA PRO A 448 -5.64 15.29 19.59
C PRO A 448 -4.41 14.55 19.03
N HIS A 449 -3.28 14.60 19.73
CA HIS A 449 -2.00 14.17 19.16
C HIS A 449 -1.96 12.67 18.84
N PRO A 450 -2.32 11.77 19.78
CA PRO A 450 -2.58 10.36 19.53
C PRO A 450 -3.41 10.03 18.29
N GLU A 451 -4.52 10.73 18.11
CA GLU A 451 -5.53 10.40 17.12
C GLU A 451 -5.07 10.72 15.69
N LEU A 452 -4.02 11.52 15.57
CA LEU A 452 -3.44 11.97 14.30
C LEU A 452 -2.20 11.17 13.89
N THR A 453 -1.73 10.24 14.72
CA THR A 453 -0.59 9.38 14.38
C THR A 453 -1.02 8.21 13.49
N PHE A 454 -0.06 7.36 13.08
CA PHE A 454 -0.37 6.17 12.30
C PHE A 454 -1.32 5.25 13.07
N GLY A 455 -2.45 4.87 12.47
CA GLY A 455 -3.45 4.01 13.14
C GLY A 455 -4.17 4.67 14.33
N GLY A 456 -3.92 5.95 14.60
CA GLY A 456 -4.43 6.67 15.76
C GLY A 456 -4.13 5.93 17.07
N THR A 457 -5.08 5.96 18.01
CA THR A 457 -4.96 5.25 19.30
C THR A 457 -4.97 3.72 19.21
N SER A 458 -5.13 3.16 18.01
CA SER A 458 -5.10 1.71 17.77
C SER A 458 -3.72 1.20 17.37
N ALA A 459 -2.76 2.10 17.15
CA ALA A 459 -1.35 1.75 17.08
C ALA A 459 -0.59 2.37 18.26
N CYS A 460 0.49 1.71 18.68
CA CYS A 460 1.44 2.27 19.62
C CYS A 460 2.74 1.47 19.66
N PHE A 461 3.81 2.18 20.00
CA PHE A 461 5.08 1.59 20.40
C PHE A 461 4.92 0.59 21.54
N VAL A 462 5.55 -0.57 21.36
CA VAL A 462 5.69 -1.60 22.38
C VAL A 462 7.15 -1.97 22.59
N TYR A 463 7.45 -2.43 23.80
CA TYR A 463 8.76 -2.92 24.15
C TYR A 463 8.64 -4.23 24.93
N SER A 464 9.73 -4.97 24.92
CA SER A 464 9.89 -6.17 25.73
C SER A 464 11.24 -6.11 26.44
N VAL A 465 11.27 -6.57 27.68
CA VAL A 465 12.50 -6.80 28.47
C VAL A 465 12.74 -8.30 28.69
N THR A 466 12.05 -9.15 27.93
CA THR A 466 12.07 -10.61 28.03
C THR A 466 12.38 -11.27 26.69
N GLY A 467 13.09 -10.56 25.79
CA GLY A 467 13.46 -11.13 24.48
C GLY A 467 12.25 -11.43 23.57
N GLY A 468 11.18 -10.67 23.70
CA GLY A 468 9.96 -10.77 22.89
C GLY A 468 8.93 -11.78 23.41
N VAL A 469 9.13 -12.32 24.62
CA VAL A 469 8.14 -13.22 25.26
C VAL A 469 6.92 -12.45 25.76
N THR A 470 7.12 -11.30 26.40
CA THR A 470 6.05 -10.43 26.89
C THR A 470 6.24 -8.99 26.42
N TRP A 471 5.16 -8.38 25.92
CA TRP A 471 5.19 -7.04 25.35
C TRP A 471 4.36 -6.07 26.19
N ALA A 472 4.97 -4.96 26.58
CA ALA A 472 4.32 -3.85 27.26
C ALA A 472 4.15 -2.67 26.30
N ALA A 473 2.99 -2.01 26.38
CA ALA A 473 2.80 -0.71 25.78
C ALA A 473 3.21 0.37 26.78
N LYS A 474 3.87 1.43 26.31
CA LYS A 474 4.28 2.52 27.19
C LYS A 474 3.08 3.44 27.43
N SER A 475 2.44 3.32 28.58
CA SER A 475 1.16 3.98 28.91
C SER A 475 1.13 5.51 28.78
N LYS A 476 2.29 6.17 28.71
CA LYS A 476 2.42 7.63 28.57
C LYS A 476 2.96 8.08 27.21
N MET A 477 3.23 7.16 26.29
CA MET A 477 3.83 7.49 25.00
C MET A 477 2.97 6.91 23.89
N GLN A 478 2.54 7.81 23.01
CA GLN A 478 1.96 7.47 21.71
C GLN A 478 3.05 7.68 20.67
N ASP A 479 4.20 7.06 20.95
CA ASP A 479 5.28 7.08 19.99
C ASP A 479 4.99 5.96 18.98
N ASP A 480 5.36 6.16 17.71
CA ASP A 480 5.16 5.17 16.66
C ASP A 480 6.48 4.77 16.05
N VAL A 481 6.57 3.50 15.67
CA VAL A 481 7.67 2.94 14.90
C VAL A 481 7.36 3.04 13.40
N PRO A 482 8.28 3.54 12.57
CA PRO A 482 8.17 3.40 11.12
C PRO A 482 8.41 1.95 10.68
N PHE A 483 7.39 1.37 10.03
CA PHE A 483 7.44 0.03 9.44
C PHE A 483 6.51 -0.02 8.24
N LYS A 484 6.81 -0.87 7.27
CA LYS A 484 5.89 -1.15 6.17
C LYS A 484 5.97 -2.58 5.72
N PHE A 485 4.82 -3.21 5.57
CA PHE A 485 4.69 -4.49 4.91
C PHE A 485 4.71 -4.29 3.40
N ILE A 486 5.38 -5.22 2.72
CA ILE A 486 5.42 -5.32 1.28
C ILE A 486 4.17 -6.10 0.86
N ASP A 487 3.34 -5.54 -0.01
CA ASP A 487 2.14 -6.21 -0.51
C ASP A 487 2.53 -7.46 -1.30
N ALA A 488 1.88 -8.59 -0.99
CA ALA A 488 2.10 -9.84 -1.68
C ALA A 488 1.20 -9.94 -2.90
N PHE A 489 1.74 -9.50 -4.03
CA PHE A 489 1.16 -9.81 -5.32
C PHE A 489 1.10 -11.34 -5.54
N ASN A 490 0.03 -11.80 -6.17
CA ASN A 490 -0.10 -13.22 -6.50
C ASN A 490 0.89 -13.52 -7.63
N THR A 491 1.94 -14.28 -7.33
CA THR A 491 2.90 -14.77 -8.34
C THR A 491 2.31 -15.86 -9.24
N SER A 492 1.08 -16.31 -8.97
CA SER A 492 0.33 -17.24 -9.83
C SER A 492 -1.19 -17.07 -9.67
N GLY A 493 -1.93 -17.29 -10.75
CA GLY A 493 -3.38 -17.33 -10.81
C GLY A 493 -3.84 -18.03 -12.08
N SER A 494 -4.93 -18.79 -12.01
CA SER A 494 -5.53 -19.46 -13.17
C SER A 494 -6.64 -18.57 -13.76
N PHE A 495 -6.47 -18.15 -15.01
CA PHE A 495 -7.46 -17.41 -15.77
C PHE A 495 -8.10 -18.35 -16.80
N ASN A 496 -9.43 -18.39 -16.86
CA ASN A 496 -10.14 -19.02 -17.96
C ASN A 496 -10.36 -17.97 -19.06
N SER A 497 -9.59 -18.05 -20.16
CA SER A 497 -9.92 -17.28 -21.36
C SER A 497 -11.05 -17.98 -22.11
N ARG A 498 -12.12 -17.28 -22.46
CA ARG A 498 -13.04 -17.69 -23.52
C ARG A 498 -12.77 -16.80 -24.72
N VAL A 499 -12.11 -17.32 -25.74
CA VAL A 499 -12.02 -16.67 -27.06
C VAL A 499 -13.20 -17.17 -27.87
N PHE A 500 -14.02 -16.27 -28.41
CA PHE A 500 -15.15 -16.67 -29.26
C PHE A 500 -14.78 -16.75 -30.75
N ASP A 501 -13.82 -15.96 -31.26
CA ASP A 501 -13.29 -16.15 -32.63
C ASP A 501 -12.00 -15.37 -32.91
N ALA A 502 -11.25 -15.81 -33.93
CA ALA A 502 -10.01 -15.18 -34.39
C ALA A 502 -10.30 -13.85 -35.12
N GLY A 503 -10.56 -12.79 -34.36
CA GLY A 503 -10.84 -11.45 -34.90
C GLY A 503 -11.49 -10.49 -33.92
N GLU A 504 -12.00 -10.97 -32.78
CA GLU A 504 -12.66 -10.12 -31.79
C GLU A 504 -11.75 -9.63 -30.66
N VAL A 505 -12.09 -8.46 -30.11
CA VAL A 505 -11.49 -7.90 -28.90
C VAL A 505 -11.86 -8.78 -27.72
N MET A 506 -10.86 -9.36 -27.06
CA MET A 506 -11.06 -10.16 -25.86
C MET A 506 -11.73 -9.34 -24.75
N ARG A 507 -12.87 -9.83 -24.24
CA ARG A 507 -13.45 -9.40 -22.97
C ARG A 507 -13.11 -10.41 -21.89
N TRP A 508 -12.56 -9.90 -20.80
CA TRP A 508 -12.13 -10.70 -19.66
C TRP A 508 -13.10 -10.53 -18.50
N GLU A 509 -13.53 -11.65 -17.91
CA GLU A 509 -14.26 -11.67 -16.65
C GLU A 509 -13.37 -12.35 -15.60
N ARG A 510 -13.23 -11.71 -14.44
CA ARG A 510 -12.51 -12.25 -13.29
C ARG A 510 -13.44 -13.22 -12.55
N LEU A 511 -12.98 -14.45 -12.32
CA LEU A 511 -13.60 -15.36 -11.34
C LEU A 511 -12.92 -15.20 -9.97
#